data_AF-A0A0N0KKA9-F1
#
_entry.id   AF-A0A0N0KKA9-F1
#
_cell.length_a   1.000
_cell.length_b   1.000
_cell.length_c   1.000
_cell.angle_alpha   90.00
_cell.angle_beta   90.00
_cell.angle_gamma   90.00
#
_symmetry.space_group_name_H-M   'P 1'
#
loop_
_entity.id
_entity.type
_entity.pdbx_description
1 polymer ?
#
loop_
_entity_poly.entity_id
_entity_poly.type
_entity_poly.pdbx_seq_one_letter_code
_entity_poly.pdbx_strand_id
1 'polypeptide(L)'
;MREIEEKTQTLLVAAHHGGVVPRFERSTIEPAHDRLIAEMRAAYEGGDVPPYLDQSGRDLLSEGRETFRDWNLDAIILVQEEADLHLLLRRGTQATAVFGAVLSMAGLECEVHDLGLILPNTKGEEVAPILEKLVTMEKIDPMDVAEFVKNIGDGRFRESVPEWLARKQWADQNASLIRTVPTMAKAVLTNATSTWT
;
A
#
# COMPACT_ATOMS: atom_id res chain seq x y z
N MET A 1 -7.63 23.70 34.53
CA MET A 1 -8.05 22.69 35.52
C MET A 1 -9.21 21.92 34.91
N ARG A 2 -9.12 20.59 34.84
CA ARG A 2 -10.19 19.73 34.32
C ARG A 2 -10.92 19.10 35.50
N GLU A 3 -12.21 19.38 35.64
CA GLU A 3 -13.10 18.64 36.53
C GLU A 3 -13.50 17.32 35.85
N ILE A 4 -13.33 16.21 36.56
CA ILE A 4 -13.80 14.89 36.15
C ILE A 4 -15.04 14.63 36.99
N GLU A 5 -16.20 14.50 36.35
CA GLU A 5 -17.42 14.05 37.01
C GLU A 5 -17.51 12.52 36.88
N GLU A 6 -17.05 11.81 37.93
CA GLU A 6 -16.85 10.35 37.92
C GLU A 6 -18.11 9.52 37.68
N LYS A 7 -19.31 10.11 37.78
CA LYS A 7 -20.58 9.36 37.71
C LYS A 7 -21.07 9.03 36.31
N THR A 8 -20.58 9.73 35.28
CA THR A 8 -21.10 9.62 33.90
C THR A 8 -20.05 9.20 32.88
N GLN A 9 -18.77 9.12 33.26
CA GLN A 9 -17.64 8.93 32.33
C GLN A 9 -17.66 9.90 31.14
N THR A 10 -18.32 11.05 31.27
CA THR A 10 -18.45 12.03 30.19
C THR A 10 -17.28 13.00 30.24
N LEU A 11 -16.39 12.91 29.26
CA LEU A 11 -15.31 13.86 29.05
C LEU A 11 -15.83 15.09 28.29
N LEU A 12 -16.00 16.20 29.00
CA LEU A 12 -16.30 17.50 28.39
C LEU A 12 -14.99 18.12 27.87
N VAL A 13 -14.86 18.18 26.55
CA VAL A 13 -13.70 18.80 25.87
C VAL A 13 -14.10 20.19 25.40
N ALA A 14 -13.39 21.22 25.88
CA ALA A 14 -13.52 22.57 25.36
C ALA A 14 -12.88 22.65 23.96
N ALA A 15 -13.60 23.21 22.98
CA ALA A 15 -13.10 23.40 21.62
C ALA A 15 -11.86 24.31 21.64
N HIS A 16 -10.71 23.80 21.17
CA HIS A 16 -9.50 24.59 21.02
C HIS A 16 -9.57 25.35 19.68
N HIS A 17 -9.26 26.65 19.68
CA HIS A 17 -9.46 27.57 18.55
C HIS A 17 -8.57 27.30 17.32
N GLY A 18 -7.66 26.34 17.40
CA GLY A 18 -6.89 25.81 16.29
C GLY A 18 -7.15 24.32 16.20
N GLY A 19 -8.01 23.92 15.27
CA GLY A 19 -8.36 22.52 15.01
C GLY A 19 -7.15 21.76 14.48
N VAL A 20 -6.26 21.35 15.38
CA VAL A 20 -5.27 20.32 15.07
C VAL A 20 -6.06 19.02 14.99
N VAL A 21 -6.23 18.49 13.78
CA VAL A 21 -6.83 17.17 13.58
C VAL A 21 -6.05 16.19 14.44
N PRO A 22 -6.70 15.51 15.41
CA PRO A 22 -6.00 14.54 16.23
C PRO A 22 -5.40 13.49 15.31
N ARG A 23 -4.07 13.34 15.38
CA ARG A 23 -3.38 12.29 14.67
C ARG A 23 -3.75 10.99 15.36
N PHE A 24 -4.79 10.31 14.87
CA PHE A 24 -5.03 8.93 15.21
C PHE A 24 -3.76 8.18 14.82
N GLU A 25 -2.99 7.76 15.82
CA GLU A 25 -1.92 6.81 15.56
C GLU A 25 -2.55 5.64 14.81
N ARG A 26 -1.92 5.20 13.72
CA ARG A 26 -2.35 3.99 13.01
C ARG A 26 -2.11 2.84 13.98
N SER A 27 -3.07 2.57 14.85
CA SER A 27 -3.12 1.39 15.70
C SER A 27 -2.92 0.20 14.78
N THR A 28 -1.73 -0.39 14.80
CA THR A 28 -1.28 -1.58 14.06
C THR A 28 -2.29 -2.02 12.99
N ILE A 29 -2.21 -1.42 11.78
CA ILE A 29 -3.06 -1.87 10.67
C ILE A 29 -2.63 -3.30 10.38
N GLU A 30 -3.52 -4.25 10.58
CA GLU A 30 -3.27 -5.64 10.19
C GLU A 30 -2.96 -5.68 8.69
N PRO A 31 -1.84 -6.30 8.28
CA PRO A 31 -1.47 -6.35 6.87
C PRO A 31 -2.61 -6.94 6.02
N ALA A 32 -3.02 -6.23 4.98
CA ALA A 32 -4.03 -6.73 4.07
C ALA A 32 -3.44 -7.87 3.23
N HIS A 33 -4.12 -9.01 3.18
CA HIS A 33 -3.72 -10.14 2.34
C HIS A 33 -4.16 -9.92 0.89
N ASP A 34 -3.43 -10.50 -0.08
CA ASP A 34 -3.76 -10.43 -1.52
C ASP A 34 -5.23 -10.77 -1.81
N ARG A 35 -5.73 -11.82 -1.15
CA ARG A 35 -7.13 -12.25 -1.25
C ARG A 35 -8.10 -11.15 -0.82
N LEU A 36 -7.84 -10.47 0.30
CA LEU A 36 -8.71 -9.38 0.77
C LEU A 36 -8.77 -8.25 -0.26
N ILE A 37 -7.61 -7.84 -0.78
CA ILE A 37 -7.53 -6.79 -1.82
C ILE A 37 -8.30 -7.21 -3.09
N ALA A 38 -8.19 -8.48 -3.49
CA ALA A 38 -8.94 -9.01 -4.62
C ALA A 38 -10.47 -8.99 -4.40
N GLU A 39 -10.94 -9.40 -3.21
CA GLU A 39 -12.37 -9.36 -2.85
C GLU A 39 -12.89 -7.91 -2.76
N MET A 40 -12.11 -7.00 -2.18
CA MET A 40 -12.44 -5.57 -2.15
C MET A 40 -12.61 -5.01 -3.57
N ARG A 41 -11.69 -5.35 -4.48
CA ARG A 41 -11.79 -4.96 -5.89
C ARG A 41 -13.01 -5.59 -6.56
N ALA A 42 -13.27 -6.88 -6.33
CA ALA A 42 -14.43 -7.58 -6.86
C ALA A 42 -15.76 -6.94 -6.42
N ALA A 43 -15.82 -6.37 -5.21
CA ALA A 43 -17.00 -5.63 -4.75
C ALA A 43 -17.28 -4.36 -5.58
N TYR A 44 -16.24 -3.70 -6.08
CA TYR A 44 -16.37 -2.53 -6.98
C TYR A 44 -16.61 -2.92 -8.44
N GLU A 45 -16.07 -4.04 -8.90
CA GLU A 45 -16.31 -4.55 -10.27
C GLU A 45 -17.66 -5.24 -10.43
N GLY A 46 -18.20 -5.80 -9.36
CA GLY A 46 -19.45 -6.55 -9.35
C GLY A 46 -20.69 -5.67 -9.38
N GLY A 47 -21.80 -6.26 -9.85
CA GLY A 47 -23.12 -5.63 -9.81
C GLY A 47 -24.00 -6.08 -8.63
N ASP A 48 -23.61 -7.14 -7.90
CA ASP A 48 -24.42 -7.67 -6.81
C ASP A 48 -24.51 -6.65 -5.66
N VAL A 49 -25.72 -6.47 -5.13
CA VAL A 49 -25.96 -5.55 -4.02
C VAL A 49 -26.33 -6.39 -2.80
N PRO A 50 -25.46 -6.46 -1.78
CA PRO A 50 -25.71 -7.33 -0.65
C PRO A 50 -27.05 -7.00 0.05
N PRO A 51 -27.90 -8.01 0.33
CA PRO A 51 -29.26 -7.79 0.81
C PRO A 51 -29.31 -7.18 2.23
N TYR A 52 -28.19 -7.24 2.96
CA TYR A 52 -28.06 -6.67 4.31
C TYR A 52 -27.79 -5.15 4.30
N LEU A 53 -27.52 -4.53 3.14
CA LEU A 53 -27.30 -3.08 3.07
C LEU A 53 -28.62 -2.32 3.18
N ASP A 54 -28.64 -1.31 4.06
CA ASP A 54 -29.68 -0.30 4.14
C ASP A 54 -29.58 0.68 2.95
N GLN A 55 -30.49 1.66 2.87
CA GLN A 55 -30.51 2.59 1.74
C GLN A 55 -29.21 3.40 1.64
N SER A 56 -28.71 3.92 2.76
CA SER A 56 -27.47 4.69 2.78
C SER A 56 -26.25 3.87 2.34
N GLY A 57 -26.15 2.61 2.78
CA GLY A 57 -25.08 1.71 2.34
C GLY A 57 -25.16 1.37 0.85
N ARG A 58 -26.37 1.27 0.28
CA ARG A 58 -26.55 1.08 -1.16
C ARG A 58 -26.13 2.29 -1.96
N ASP A 59 -26.50 3.48 -1.49
CA ASP A 59 -26.16 4.75 -2.15
C ASP A 59 -24.63 4.92 -2.19
N LEU A 60 -23.95 4.73 -1.04
CA LEU A 60 -22.49 4.79 -0.95
C LEU A 60 -21.78 3.75 -1.83
N LEU A 61 -22.31 2.51 -1.89
CA LEU A 61 -21.76 1.48 -2.76
C LEU A 61 -21.95 1.84 -4.25
N SER A 62 -23.10 2.42 -4.61
CA SER A 62 -23.38 2.87 -5.97
C SER A 62 -22.42 3.99 -6.38
N GLU A 63 -22.30 5.04 -5.56
CA GLU A 63 -21.39 6.16 -5.80
C GLU A 63 -19.92 5.70 -5.92
N GLY A 64 -19.51 4.78 -5.03
CA GLY A 64 -18.18 4.18 -5.08
C GLY A 64 -17.92 3.40 -6.37
N ARG A 65 -18.89 2.61 -6.83
CA ARG A 65 -18.81 1.84 -8.10
C ARG A 65 -18.84 2.74 -9.33
N GLU A 66 -19.60 3.82 -9.29
CA GLU A 66 -19.62 4.84 -10.35
C GLU A 66 -18.25 5.50 -10.44
N THR A 67 -17.73 6.03 -9.33
CA THR A 67 -16.41 6.65 -9.28
C THR A 67 -15.30 5.70 -9.72
N PHE A 68 -15.34 4.44 -9.27
CA PHE A 68 -14.36 3.41 -9.67
C PHE A 68 -14.31 3.20 -11.19
N ARG A 69 -15.48 3.21 -11.85
CA ARG A 69 -15.60 3.10 -13.32
C ARG A 69 -15.22 4.40 -14.02
N ASP A 70 -15.67 5.53 -13.52
CA ASP A 70 -15.39 6.85 -14.11
C ASP A 70 -13.89 7.15 -14.14
N TRP A 71 -13.17 6.66 -13.12
CA TRP A 71 -11.71 6.77 -13.01
C TRP A 71 -10.97 5.58 -13.61
N ASN A 72 -11.67 4.63 -14.25
CA ASN A 72 -11.11 3.40 -14.84
C ASN A 72 -10.13 2.67 -13.90
N LEU A 73 -10.42 2.63 -12.60
CA LEU A 73 -9.54 2.02 -11.59
C LEU A 73 -9.49 0.48 -11.70
N ASP A 74 -10.34 -0.10 -12.55
CA ASP A 74 -10.28 -1.48 -13.00
C ASP A 74 -9.08 -1.74 -13.92
N ALA A 75 -8.59 -0.74 -14.66
CA ALA A 75 -7.48 -0.86 -15.62
C ALA A 75 -6.25 -0.03 -15.22
N ILE A 76 -6.44 1.15 -14.63
CA ILE A 76 -5.34 2.05 -14.26
C ILE A 76 -4.53 1.46 -13.11
N ILE A 77 -3.22 1.49 -13.27
CA ILE A 77 -2.21 1.06 -12.28
C ILE A 77 -1.27 2.20 -11.91
N LEU A 78 -1.06 3.17 -12.81
CA LEU A 78 -0.21 4.32 -12.59
C LEU A 78 -1.05 5.59 -12.68
N VAL A 79 -0.98 6.44 -11.65
CA VAL A 79 -1.66 7.73 -11.61
C VAL A 79 -0.62 8.79 -11.30
N GLN A 80 -0.43 9.74 -12.21
CA GLN A 80 0.42 10.90 -11.95
C GLN A 80 -0.41 11.96 -11.22
N GLU A 81 -0.01 12.32 -10.00
CA GLU A 81 -0.60 13.39 -9.21
C GLU A 81 0.47 14.45 -8.92
N GLU A 82 0.34 15.62 -9.55
CA GLU A 82 1.34 16.69 -9.47
C GLU A 82 2.77 16.21 -9.80
N ALA A 83 3.64 16.15 -8.78
CA ALA A 83 5.02 15.69 -8.88
C ALA A 83 5.19 14.19 -8.59
N ASP A 84 4.18 13.55 -8.00
CA ASP A 84 4.27 12.20 -7.46
C ASP A 84 3.57 11.19 -8.36
N LEU A 85 4.11 9.98 -8.42
CA LEU A 85 3.52 8.88 -9.17
C LEU A 85 2.99 7.82 -8.22
N HIS A 86 1.69 7.56 -8.31
CA HIS A 86 1.00 6.57 -7.52
C HIS A 86 0.94 5.26 -8.31
N LEU A 87 1.41 4.18 -7.71
CA LEU A 87 1.43 2.84 -8.28
C LEU A 87 0.50 1.93 -7.48
N LEU A 88 -0.61 1.53 -8.10
CA LEU A 88 -1.62 0.64 -7.52
C LEU A 88 -1.27 -0.81 -7.83
N LEU A 89 -0.53 -1.47 -6.93
CA LEU A 89 0.00 -2.82 -7.19
C LEU A 89 -1.10 -3.89 -7.20
N ARG A 90 -2.28 -3.61 -6.60
CA ARG A 90 -3.43 -4.55 -6.44
C ARG A 90 -3.03 -5.84 -5.74
N ARG A 91 -2.02 -5.74 -4.88
CA ARG A 91 -1.53 -6.80 -4.02
C ARG A 91 -1.65 -6.35 -2.57
N GLY A 92 -1.61 -7.31 -1.67
CA GLY A 92 -1.65 -7.08 -0.23
C GLY A 92 -0.42 -6.31 0.26
N THR A 93 -0.53 -5.77 1.48
CA THR A 93 0.46 -4.90 2.11
C THR A 93 1.87 -5.50 2.07
N GLN A 94 2.01 -6.81 2.32
CA GLN A 94 3.32 -7.47 2.33
C GLN A 94 3.98 -7.50 0.93
N ALA A 95 3.22 -7.83 -0.11
CA ALA A 95 3.72 -7.84 -1.47
C ALA A 95 4.09 -6.43 -1.95
N THR A 96 3.27 -5.43 -1.58
CA THR A 96 3.55 -4.02 -1.84
C THR A 96 4.81 -3.54 -1.14
N ALA A 97 5.02 -3.92 0.13
CA ALA A 97 6.24 -3.59 0.87
C ALA A 97 7.49 -4.24 0.27
N VAL A 98 7.42 -5.50 -0.14
CA VAL A 98 8.52 -6.19 -0.83
C VAL A 98 8.83 -5.53 -2.17
N PHE A 99 7.80 -5.17 -2.95
CA PHE A 99 7.99 -4.49 -4.22
C PHE A 99 8.66 -3.13 -4.01
N GLY A 100 8.22 -2.35 -3.01
CA GLY A 100 8.86 -1.08 -2.64
C GLY A 100 10.33 -1.25 -2.23
N ALA A 101 10.67 -2.29 -1.44
CA ALA A 101 12.05 -2.58 -1.09
C ALA A 101 12.92 -2.90 -2.32
N VAL A 102 12.38 -3.63 -3.30
CA VAL A 102 13.09 -3.89 -4.56
C VAL A 102 13.24 -2.63 -5.41
N LEU A 103 12.23 -1.75 -5.45
CA LEU A 103 12.36 -0.45 -6.14
C LEU A 103 13.43 0.43 -5.46
N SER A 104 13.49 0.42 -4.13
CA SER A 104 14.53 1.11 -3.36
C SER A 104 15.93 0.57 -3.67
N MET A 105 16.08 -0.76 -3.76
CA MET A 105 17.33 -1.40 -4.22
C MET A 105 17.70 -0.97 -5.64
N ALA A 106 16.71 -0.74 -6.51
CA ALA A 106 16.90 -0.25 -7.88
C ALA A 106 17.13 1.28 -7.96
N GLY A 107 17.14 1.99 -6.83
CA GLY A 107 17.41 3.43 -6.75
C GLY A 107 16.19 4.34 -6.80
N LEU A 108 14.97 3.80 -6.71
CA LEU A 108 13.74 4.58 -6.60
C LEU A 108 13.30 4.69 -5.14
N GLU A 109 13.20 5.91 -4.65
CA GLU A 109 12.56 6.15 -3.36
C GLU A 109 11.05 5.93 -3.50
N CYS A 110 10.46 5.19 -2.56
CA CYS A 110 9.04 4.92 -2.55
C CYS A 110 8.47 4.96 -1.13
N GLU A 111 7.25 5.49 -1.01
CA GLU A 111 6.43 5.38 0.19
C GLU A 111 5.45 4.22 0.02
N VAL A 112 5.43 3.31 1.01
CA VAL A 112 4.61 2.11 0.96
C VAL A 112 3.27 2.37 1.65
N HIS A 113 2.18 2.11 0.92
CA HIS A 113 0.81 2.14 1.42
C HIS A 113 0.16 0.76 1.26
N ASP A 114 -1.01 0.56 1.87
CA ASP A 114 -1.67 -0.76 1.88
C ASP A 114 -2.09 -1.24 0.48
N LEU A 115 -2.46 -0.30 -0.41
CA LEU A 115 -2.97 -0.60 -1.75
C LEU A 115 -1.94 -0.35 -2.86
N GLY A 116 -0.78 0.22 -2.54
CA GLY A 116 0.15 0.69 -3.55
C GLY A 116 1.37 1.43 -3.01
N LEU A 117 2.12 2.03 -3.93
CA LEU A 117 3.32 2.81 -3.65
C LEU A 117 3.13 4.23 -4.15
N ILE A 118 3.74 5.20 -3.47
CA ILE A 118 3.91 6.56 -3.98
C ILE A 118 5.40 6.74 -4.28
N LEU A 119 5.71 7.17 -5.49
CA LEU A 119 7.05 7.48 -5.96
C LEU A 119 7.17 9.00 -6.02
N PRO A 120 7.75 9.64 -5.00
CA PRO A 120 7.78 11.10 -4.92
C PRO A 120 8.65 11.68 -6.03
N ASN A 121 8.26 12.85 -6.56
CA ASN A 121 8.99 13.58 -7.61
C ASN A 121 9.41 12.73 -8.83
N THR A 122 8.66 11.67 -9.14
CA THR A 122 9.01 10.70 -10.17
C THR A 122 7.95 10.69 -11.26
N LYS A 123 8.39 10.69 -12.52
CA LYS A 123 7.49 10.59 -13.68
C LYS A 123 7.40 9.16 -14.20
N GLY A 124 6.26 8.81 -14.79
CA GLY A 124 6.05 7.47 -15.38
C GLY A 124 7.13 7.03 -16.37
N GLU A 125 7.67 7.95 -17.17
CA GLU A 125 8.75 7.69 -18.14
C GLU A 125 10.07 7.26 -17.49
N GLU A 126 10.36 7.71 -16.26
CA GLU A 126 11.57 7.38 -15.53
C GLU A 126 11.46 6.01 -14.85
N VAL A 127 10.23 5.58 -14.54
CA VAL A 127 9.94 4.31 -13.87
C VAL A 127 9.94 3.14 -14.84
N ALA A 128 9.45 3.34 -16.06
CA ALA A 128 9.39 2.31 -17.11
C ALA A 128 10.74 1.57 -17.33
N PRO A 129 11.89 2.24 -17.56
CA PRO A 129 13.17 1.55 -17.77
C PRO A 129 13.65 0.78 -16.54
N ILE A 130 13.27 1.20 -15.34
CA ILE A 130 13.62 0.51 -14.09
C ILE A 130 12.77 -0.74 -13.93
N LEU A 131 11.47 -0.66 -14.21
CA LEU A 131 10.60 -1.83 -14.26
C LEU A 131 11.05 -2.83 -15.32
N GLU A 132 11.50 -2.39 -16.50
CA GLU A 132 12.02 -3.27 -17.55
C GLU A 132 13.30 -4.02 -17.10
N LYS A 133 14.20 -3.33 -16.41
CA LYS A 133 15.37 -3.96 -15.77
C LYS A 133 14.94 -5.00 -14.73
N LEU A 134 13.93 -4.71 -13.92
CA LEU A 134 13.41 -5.66 -12.93
C LEU A 134 12.75 -6.89 -13.56
N VAL A 135 12.09 -6.74 -14.72
CA VAL A 135 11.53 -7.87 -15.48
C VAL A 135 12.64 -8.78 -16.02
N THR A 136 13.78 -8.21 -16.44
CA THR A 136 14.91 -8.97 -17.00
C THR A 136 15.82 -9.59 -15.94
N MET A 137 15.73 -9.14 -14.68
CA MET A 137 16.44 -9.75 -13.56
C MET A 137 15.83 -11.13 -13.22
N GLU A 138 16.51 -12.19 -13.64
CA GLU A 138 16.06 -13.58 -13.44
C GLU A 138 16.14 -14.02 -11.96
N LYS A 139 17.09 -13.46 -11.20
CA LYS A 139 17.30 -13.78 -9.79
C LYS A 139 17.65 -12.53 -9.01
N ILE A 140 16.81 -12.23 -8.02
CA ILE A 140 17.06 -11.21 -7.01
C ILE A 140 17.33 -11.96 -5.70
N ASP A 141 18.48 -11.72 -5.07
CA ASP A 141 18.80 -12.31 -3.78
C ASP A 141 17.93 -11.65 -2.69
N PRO A 142 17.14 -12.43 -1.93
CA PRO A 142 16.37 -11.89 -0.82
C PRO A 142 17.18 -11.12 0.21
N MET A 143 18.46 -11.46 0.39
CA MET A 143 19.35 -10.76 1.32
C MET A 143 19.68 -9.35 0.83
N ASP A 144 19.96 -9.19 -0.47
CA ASP A 144 20.24 -7.89 -1.08
C ASP A 144 19.04 -6.95 -0.92
N VAL A 145 17.82 -7.46 -1.11
CA VAL A 145 16.59 -6.67 -0.90
C VAL A 145 16.41 -6.29 0.56
N ALA A 146 16.73 -7.22 1.48
CA ALA A 146 16.60 -6.97 2.90
C ALA A 146 17.46 -5.79 3.36
N GLU A 147 18.58 -5.48 2.68
CA GLU A 147 19.45 -4.33 2.98
C GLU A 147 18.70 -2.98 2.89
N PHE A 148 17.71 -2.87 2.01
CA PHE A 148 16.99 -1.62 1.71
C PHE A 148 15.73 -1.42 2.56
N VAL A 149 15.36 -2.37 3.41
CA VAL A 149 14.17 -2.25 4.24
C VAL A 149 14.48 -1.44 5.50
N LYS A 150 13.95 -0.21 5.58
CA LYS A 150 14.23 0.75 6.65
C LYS A 150 13.76 0.30 8.05
N ASN A 151 12.67 -0.48 8.14
CA ASN A 151 11.99 -0.80 9.41
C ASN A 151 11.97 -2.30 9.75
N ILE A 152 13.04 -3.05 9.42
CA ILE A 152 13.11 -4.51 9.66
C ILE A 152 12.98 -4.93 11.13
N GLY A 153 13.28 -4.02 12.07
CA GLY A 153 13.32 -4.29 13.49
C GLY A 153 12.14 -3.76 14.32
N ASP A 154 11.03 -3.28 13.74
CA ASP A 154 9.99 -2.54 14.49
C ASP A 154 9.07 -3.40 15.39
N GLY A 155 9.59 -4.50 15.93
CA GLY A 155 8.85 -5.44 16.78
C GLY A 155 9.07 -5.21 18.28
N ARG A 156 8.17 -5.78 19.08
CA ARG A 156 8.22 -5.76 20.57
C ARG A 156 9.58 -6.17 21.15
N PHE A 157 10.36 -6.97 20.42
CA PHE A 157 11.66 -7.51 20.87
C PHE A 157 12.86 -6.90 20.13
N ARG A 158 12.71 -5.71 19.52
CA ARG A 158 13.78 -5.05 18.75
C ARG A 158 15.13 -5.02 19.46
N GLU A 159 15.12 -4.68 20.75
CA GLU A 159 16.32 -4.52 21.56
C GLU A 159 17.09 -5.84 21.77
N SER A 160 16.41 -6.97 21.61
CA SER A 160 16.97 -8.31 21.84
C SER A 160 17.36 -9.04 20.55
N VAL A 161 16.99 -8.51 19.37
CA VAL A 161 17.23 -9.17 18.07
C VAL A 161 18.34 -8.43 17.32
N PRO A 162 19.50 -9.08 17.07
CA PRO A 162 20.54 -8.51 16.23
C PRO A 162 20.05 -8.21 14.82
N GLU A 163 20.51 -7.10 14.23
CA GLU A 163 20.05 -6.63 12.92
C GLU A 163 20.23 -7.68 11.81
N TRP A 164 21.39 -8.36 11.77
CA TRP A 164 21.67 -9.40 10.77
C TRP A 164 20.65 -10.55 10.81
N LEU A 165 20.16 -10.89 12.01
CA LEU A 165 19.18 -11.97 12.19
C LEU A 165 17.80 -11.51 11.74
N ALA A 166 17.42 -10.26 12.05
CA ALA A 166 16.17 -9.67 11.59
C ALA A 166 16.14 -9.58 10.05
N ARG A 167 17.25 -9.16 9.42
CA ARG A 167 17.39 -9.13 7.95
C ARG A 167 17.29 -10.52 7.33
N LYS A 168 18.00 -11.49 7.90
CA LYS A 168 17.91 -12.89 7.46
C LYS A 168 16.49 -13.43 7.56
N GLN A 169 15.82 -13.23 8.70
CA GLN A 169 14.45 -13.67 8.89
C GLN A 169 13.50 -13.02 7.88
N TRP A 170 13.63 -11.70 7.66
CA TRP A 170 12.84 -11.00 6.66
C TRP A 170 13.08 -11.56 5.25
N ALA A 171 14.34 -11.80 4.88
CA ALA A 171 14.72 -12.36 3.59
C ALA A 171 14.10 -13.76 3.39
N ASP A 172 14.23 -14.64 4.38
CA ASP A 172 13.68 -16.00 4.34
C ASP A 172 12.14 -15.99 4.22
N GLN A 173 11.46 -15.11 4.97
CA GLN A 173 9.99 -14.99 4.93
C GLN A 173 9.46 -14.45 3.60
N ASN A 174 10.20 -13.54 2.96
CA ASN A 174 9.75 -12.86 1.74
C ASN A 174 10.35 -13.46 0.46
N ALA A 175 11.20 -14.49 0.56
CA ALA A 175 11.87 -15.10 -0.59
C ALA A 175 10.88 -15.57 -1.69
N SER A 176 9.70 -16.07 -1.31
CA SER A 176 8.66 -16.44 -2.27
C SER A 176 8.08 -15.24 -3.01
N LEU A 177 7.80 -14.14 -2.30
CA LEU A 177 7.29 -12.90 -2.88
C LEU A 177 8.33 -12.22 -3.77
N ILE A 178 9.59 -12.21 -3.36
CA ILE A 178 10.70 -11.63 -4.12
C ILE A 178 10.84 -12.34 -5.48
N ARG A 179 10.68 -13.67 -5.53
CA ARG A 179 10.65 -14.42 -6.80
C ARG A 179 9.51 -14.00 -7.74
N THR A 180 8.43 -13.42 -7.22
CA THR A 180 7.30 -12.94 -8.05
C THR A 180 7.46 -11.50 -8.53
N VAL A 181 8.48 -10.77 -8.06
CA VAL A 181 8.69 -9.35 -8.39
C VAL A 181 8.81 -9.10 -9.90
N PRO A 182 9.57 -9.89 -10.69
CA PRO A 182 9.59 -9.71 -12.14
C PRO A 182 8.20 -9.85 -12.79
N THR A 183 7.36 -10.74 -12.25
CA THR A 183 5.96 -10.90 -12.72
C THR A 183 5.10 -9.69 -12.34
N MET A 184 5.28 -9.15 -11.13
CA MET A 184 4.59 -7.93 -10.70
C MET A 184 5.00 -6.71 -11.55
N ALA A 185 6.30 -6.52 -11.80
CA ALA A 185 6.82 -5.46 -12.64
C ALA A 185 6.28 -5.56 -14.09
N LYS A 186 6.22 -6.77 -14.65
CA LYS A 186 5.62 -7.01 -15.97
C LYS A 186 4.13 -6.65 -16.01
N ALA A 187 3.38 -6.98 -14.96
CA ALA A 187 1.97 -6.62 -14.87
C ALA A 187 1.77 -5.08 -14.82
N VAL A 188 2.64 -4.36 -14.10
CA VAL A 188 2.61 -2.88 -14.09
C VAL A 188 2.90 -2.32 -15.49
N LEU A 189 3.95 -2.78 -16.16
CA LEU A 189 4.33 -2.30 -17.51
C LEU A 189 3.26 -2.54 -18.57
N THR A 190 2.65 -3.74 -18.54
CA THR A 190 1.61 -4.11 -19.52
C THR A 190 0.39 -3.20 -19.41
N ASN A 191 0.01 -2.81 -18.19
CA ASN A 191 -1.16 -1.95 -17.97
C ASN A 191 -0.82 -0.45 -18.05
N ALA A 192 0.45 -0.07 -17.86
CA ALA A 192 0.91 1.31 -18.02
C ALA A 192 0.81 1.77 -19.48
N THR A 193 1.17 0.91 -20.45
CA THR A 193 1.19 1.25 -21.88
C THR A 193 -0.18 1.61 -22.47
N SER A 194 -1.29 1.26 -21.81
CA SER A 194 -2.64 1.65 -22.25
C SER A 194 -3.05 3.07 -21.84
N THR A 195 -2.29 3.72 -20.93
CA THR A 195 -2.67 5.01 -20.33
C THR A 195 -1.88 6.20 -20.91
N TRP A 196 -0.87 5.95 -21.77
CA TRP A 196 0.01 6.99 -22.35
C TRP A 196 -0.29 7.33 -23.84
N THR A 197 -1.37 6.80 -24.41
CA THR A 197 -1.90 7.16 -25.73
C THR A 197 -3.18 7.93 -25.60
#